data_AF-A0A8J7Q3E7-F1
#
_entry.id   AF-A0A8J7Q3E7-F1
#
_cell.length_a   1.000
_cell.length_b   1.000
_cell.length_c   1.000
_cell.angle_alpha   90.00
_cell.angle_beta   90.00
_cell.angle_gamma   90.00
#
_symmetry.space_group_name_H-M   'P 1'
#
loop_
_entity.id
_entity.type
_entity.pdbx_description
1 polymer ?
#
loop_
_entity_poly.entity_id
_entity_poly.type
_entity_poly.pdbx_seq_one_letter_code
_entity_poly.pdbx_strand_id
1 'polypeptide(L)'
;MSMFVPCASAQPADWIGQRLTRHPGTAITSVVPKGFARYIRVLHPFLDLGQAETTTIAVSELARRLGRRLRPLAPTEYLVDGMDEHTLNRARIYLPRAGDLPATVATAVAAVLGQHTSTPDDCYFAIWNGWAAL
;
A
#
# COMPACT_ATOMS: atom_id res chain seq x y z
N MET A 1 -18.01 -11.41 4.43
CA MET A 1 -16.74 -10.92 5.02
C MET A 1 -15.81 -12.11 5.13
N SER A 2 -14.78 -12.20 4.29
CA SER A 2 -13.74 -13.22 4.48
C SER A 2 -12.92 -12.82 5.70
N MET A 3 -12.96 -13.65 6.73
CA MET A 3 -12.25 -13.43 7.99
C MET A 3 -10.78 -13.83 7.79
N PHE A 4 -9.84 -12.95 8.17
CA PHE A 4 -8.42 -13.33 8.18
C PHE A 4 -8.20 -14.45 9.21
N VAL A 5 -7.52 -15.51 8.78
CA VAL A 5 -7.13 -16.61 9.66
C VAL A 5 -5.67 -16.39 10.07
N PRO A 6 -5.36 -16.30 11.38
CA PRO A 6 -3.98 -16.19 11.83
C PRO A 6 -3.13 -17.36 11.32
N CYS A 7 -1.97 -17.06 10.74
CA CYS A 7 -1.01 -18.08 10.34
C CYS A 7 -0.22 -18.55 11.56
N ALA A 8 -0.13 -19.87 11.76
CA ALA A 8 0.66 -20.46 12.84
C ALA A 8 2.17 -20.27 12.66
N SER A 9 2.62 -19.90 11.46
CA SER A 9 4.03 -19.70 11.14
C SER A 9 4.22 -18.70 10.01
N ALA A 10 5.31 -17.94 10.07
CA ALA A 10 5.77 -17.06 9.00
C ALA A 10 6.66 -17.78 7.95
N GLN A 11 6.86 -19.10 8.09
CA GLN A 11 7.66 -19.93 7.16
C GLN A 11 7.39 -19.68 5.66
N PRO A 12 6.13 -19.49 5.19
CA PRO A 12 5.88 -19.16 3.78
C PRO A 12 6.60 -17.88 3.28
N ALA A 13 6.99 -16.99 4.18
CA ALA A 13 7.71 -15.75 3.90
C ALA A 13 9.23 -15.84 4.08
N ASP A 14 9.80 -16.99 4.50
CA ASP A 14 11.24 -17.14 4.80
C ASP A 14 12.14 -16.74 3.62
N TRP A 15 11.71 -17.05 2.40
CA TRP A 15 12.43 -16.73 1.18
C TRP A 15 12.60 -15.21 0.98
N ILE A 16 11.69 -14.39 1.53
CA ILE A 16 11.76 -12.93 1.45
C ILE A 16 12.99 -12.45 2.22
N GLY A 17 13.13 -12.86 3.48
CA GLY A 17 14.21 -12.43 4.37
C GLY A 17 15.60 -12.73 3.81
N GLN A 18 15.78 -13.89 3.19
CA GLN A 18 17.04 -14.30 2.54
C GLN A 18 17.42 -13.40 1.34
N ARG A 19 16.42 -12.76 0.72
CA ARG A 19 16.57 -11.91 -0.46
C ARG A 19 16.54 -10.42 -0.14
N LEU A 20 16.35 -10.01 1.11
CA LEU A 20 16.44 -8.62 1.51
C LEU A 20 17.90 -8.14 1.65
N THR A 21 18.13 -6.88 1.31
CA THR A 21 19.39 -6.19 1.61
C THR A 21 19.44 -5.83 3.09
N ARG A 22 20.54 -6.19 3.78
CA ARG A 22 20.70 -6.04 5.24
C ARG A 22 20.90 -4.61 5.76
N HIS A 23 20.86 -3.61 4.88
CA HIS A 23 21.03 -2.19 5.23
C HIS A 23 19.70 -1.46 4.99
N PRO A 24 18.85 -1.29 6.02
CA PRO A 24 17.57 -0.62 5.89
C PRO A 24 17.71 0.78 5.28
N GLY A 25 16.82 1.13 4.35
CA GLY A 25 16.67 2.51 3.84
C GLY A 25 17.64 2.94 2.73
N THR A 26 18.56 2.06 2.29
CA THR A 26 19.54 2.39 1.24
C THR A 26 19.12 1.97 -0.17
N ALA A 27 18.32 0.90 -0.28
CA ALA A 27 17.86 0.37 -1.56
C ALA A 27 16.43 -0.13 -1.44
N ILE A 28 15.68 -0.14 -2.54
CA ILE A 28 14.33 -0.74 -2.58
C ILE A 28 14.36 -2.20 -2.08
N THR A 29 15.48 -2.90 -2.32
CA THR A 29 15.70 -4.28 -1.89
C THR A 29 15.86 -4.46 -0.38
N SER A 30 15.94 -3.38 0.40
CA SER A 30 15.81 -3.47 1.87
C SER A 30 14.37 -3.64 2.32
N VAL A 31 13.39 -3.48 1.41
CA VAL A 31 11.94 -3.59 1.68
C VAL A 31 11.31 -4.71 0.84
N VAL A 32 11.74 -4.91 -0.41
CA VAL A 32 11.26 -5.98 -1.30
C VAL A 32 12.37 -6.97 -1.66
N PRO A 33 12.09 -8.26 -1.88
CA PRO A 33 13.14 -9.23 -2.15
C PRO A 33 13.89 -8.97 -3.48
N LYS A 34 15.23 -9.08 -3.47
CA LYS A 34 16.11 -8.94 -4.64
C LYS A 34 15.87 -10.05 -5.68
N GLY A 35 16.21 -9.86 -6.95
CA GLY A 35 16.23 -10.93 -7.97
C GLY A 35 14.98 -11.02 -8.85
N PHE A 36 14.15 -9.98 -8.86
CA PHE A 36 13.18 -9.79 -9.94
C PHE A 36 13.81 -8.92 -11.03
N ALA A 37 13.46 -9.18 -12.29
CA ALA A 37 13.95 -8.38 -13.41
C ALA A 37 13.41 -6.93 -13.36
N ARG A 38 12.24 -6.73 -12.75
CA ARG A 38 11.55 -5.45 -12.63
C ARG A 38 10.82 -5.33 -11.28
N TYR A 39 10.67 -4.10 -10.83
CA TYR A 39 9.94 -3.74 -9.62
C TYR A 39 8.89 -2.70 -9.97
N ILE A 40 7.71 -2.82 -9.36
CA ILE A 40 6.59 -1.90 -9.57
C ILE A 40 6.14 -1.41 -8.20
N ARG A 41 5.84 -0.11 -8.09
CA ARG A 41 5.26 0.49 -6.89
C ARG A 41 3.79 0.79 -7.16
N VAL A 42 2.90 0.18 -6.38
CA VAL A 42 1.48 0.54 -6.34
C VAL A 42 1.32 1.62 -5.27
N LEU A 43 0.80 2.78 -5.64
CA LEU A 43 0.61 3.89 -4.70
C LEU A 43 -0.72 3.70 -3.97
N HIS A 44 -0.68 3.77 -2.64
CA HIS A 44 -1.88 3.70 -1.83
C HIS A 44 -2.80 4.89 -2.15
N PRO A 45 -4.08 4.67 -2.47
CA PRO A 45 -4.99 5.76 -2.78
C PRO A 45 -5.30 6.59 -1.53
N PHE A 46 -5.63 7.86 -1.75
CA PHE A 46 -6.19 8.72 -0.71
C PHE A 46 -7.64 8.32 -0.45
N LEU A 47 -8.20 8.78 0.66
CA LEU A 47 -9.58 8.51 1.01
C LEU A 47 -10.42 9.77 0.78
N ASP A 48 -11.61 9.59 0.22
CA ASP A 48 -12.69 10.57 0.23
C ASP A 48 -13.75 10.04 1.20
N LEU A 49 -13.83 10.66 2.38
CA LEU A 49 -14.88 10.35 3.34
C LEU A 49 -16.16 11.03 2.86
N GLY A 50 -16.88 10.35 1.96
CA GLY A 50 -18.25 10.65 1.54
C GLY A 50 -19.19 10.86 2.74
N GLN A 51 -20.33 11.52 2.53
CA GLN A 51 -21.34 11.60 3.60
C GLN A 51 -22.02 10.26 3.87
N ALA A 52 -22.05 9.38 2.86
CA ALA A 52 -22.67 8.06 2.95
C ALA A 52 -21.64 6.91 2.99
N GLU A 53 -20.55 7.01 2.23
CA GLU A 53 -19.54 5.95 2.12
C GLU A 53 -18.13 6.50 1.96
N THR A 54 -17.13 5.80 2.50
CA THR A 54 -15.72 6.08 2.24
C THR A 54 -15.34 5.55 0.87
N THR A 55 -14.87 6.41 -0.01
CA THR A 55 -14.36 6.03 -1.33
C THR A 55 -12.86 6.33 -1.45
N THR A 56 -12.22 5.84 -2.51
CA THR A 56 -10.80 6.03 -2.74
C THR A 56 -10.54 7.02 -3.88
N ILE A 57 -9.55 7.89 -3.71
CA ILE A 57 -9.06 8.80 -4.74
C ILE A 57 -7.69 8.31 -5.20
N ALA A 58 -7.57 7.98 -6.49
CA ALA A 58 -6.29 7.63 -7.08
C ALA A 58 -5.28 8.80 -6.96
N VAL A 59 -4.02 8.49 -6.69
CA VAL A 59 -2.97 9.52 -6.51
C VAL A 59 -2.79 10.40 -7.76
N SER A 60 -2.95 9.82 -8.96
CA SER A 60 -2.93 10.56 -10.23
C SER A 60 -4.08 11.57 -10.34
N GLU A 61 -5.28 11.17 -9.94
CA GLU A 61 -6.46 12.02 -9.93
C GLU A 61 -6.31 13.15 -8.90
N LEU A 62 -5.79 12.85 -7.71
CA LEU A 62 -5.51 13.87 -6.71
C LEU A 62 -4.49 14.89 -7.21
N ALA A 63 -3.39 14.42 -7.82
CA ALA A 63 -2.37 15.29 -8.40
C ALA A 63 -2.97 16.24 -9.44
N ARG A 64 -3.85 15.72 -10.32
CA ARG A 64 -4.58 16.51 -11.32
C ARG A 64 -5.48 17.56 -10.66
N ARG A 65 -6.27 17.19 -9.65
CA ARG A 65 -7.17 18.11 -8.92
C ARG A 65 -6.41 19.26 -8.26
N LEU A 66 -5.24 18.98 -7.70
CA LEU A 66 -4.42 19.96 -6.99
C LEU A 66 -3.47 20.74 -7.91
N GLY A 67 -3.49 20.49 -9.22
CA GLY A 67 -2.54 21.10 -10.16
C GLY A 67 -1.08 20.75 -9.85
N ARG A 68 -0.84 19.59 -9.22
CA ARG A 68 0.50 19.12 -8.82
C ARG A 68 1.02 18.11 -9.83
N ARG A 69 2.33 18.14 -10.08
CA ARG A 69 2.99 17.11 -10.88
C ARG A 69 3.11 15.83 -10.07
N LEU A 70 2.65 14.71 -10.65
CA LEU A 70 2.84 13.40 -10.06
C LEU A 70 4.34 13.03 -10.01
N ARG A 71 4.85 12.72 -8.81
CA ARG A 71 6.21 12.24 -8.54
C ARG A 71 6.14 10.80 -7.98
N PRO A 72 6.19 9.76 -8.83
CA PRO A 72 5.93 8.37 -8.40
C PRO A 72 6.92 7.81 -7.37
N LEU A 73 8.11 8.40 -7.26
CA LEU A 73 9.14 8.01 -6.29
C LEU A 73 9.10 8.83 -5.00
N ALA A 74 8.29 9.89 -4.93
CA ALA A 74 8.12 10.66 -3.69
C ALA A 74 7.17 9.92 -2.72
N PRO A 75 7.29 10.16 -1.40
CA PRO A 75 6.20 9.88 -0.46
C PRO A 75 4.93 10.57 -0.95
N THR A 76 3.75 9.94 -0.86
CA THR A 76 2.50 10.47 -1.44
C THR A 76 2.01 11.77 -0.77
N GLU A 77 2.44 12.00 0.47
CA GLU A 77 2.11 13.13 1.33
C GLU A 77 2.51 14.48 0.72
N TYR A 78 3.51 14.51 -0.19
CA TYR A 78 3.89 15.76 -0.86
C TYR A 78 2.75 16.42 -1.66
N LEU A 79 1.74 15.65 -2.08
CA LEU A 79 0.62 16.21 -2.84
C LEU A 79 -0.19 17.19 -2.01
N VAL A 80 -0.22 16.98 -0.70
CA VAL A 80 -0.97 17.77 0.28
C VAL A 80 -0.05 18.68 1.11
N ASP A 81 1.22 18.78 0.76
CA ASP A 81 2.18 19.62 1.46
C ASP A 81 1.76 21.11 1.39
N GLY A 82 1.83 21.78 2.53
CA GLY A 82 1.33 23.15 2.72
C GLY A 82 -0.20 23.29 2.87
N MET A 83 -0.97 22.19 2.89
CA MET A 83 -2.40 22.23 3.23
C MET A 83 -2.59 21.96 4.72
N ASP A 84 -3.28 22.86 5.41
CA ASP A 84 -3.70 22.62 6.79
C ASP A 84 -4.90 21.66 6.87
N GLU A 85 -5.20 21.19 8.07
CA GLU A 85 -6.30 20.25 8.32
C GLU A 85 -7.65 20.81 7.85
N HIS A 86 -7.89 22.11 8.03
CA HIS A 86 -9.12 22.78 7.59
C HIS A 86 -9.28 22.73 6.06
N THR A 87 -8.20 22.98 5.33
CA THR A 87 -8.18 22.91 3.86
C THR A 87 -8.37 21.49 3.36
N LEU A 88 -7.73 20.51 4.00
CA LEU A 88 -7.91 19.10 3.68
C LEU A 88 -9.34 18.63 3.90
N ASN A 89 -9.93 18.98 5.04
CA ASN A 89 -11.32 18.65 5.37
C ASN A 89 -12.31 19.28 4.38
N ARG A 90 -12.13 20.55 4.01
CA ARG A 90 -12.98 21.20 2.99
C ARG A 90 -12.86 20.55 1.62
N ALA A 91 -11.67 20.11 1.25
CA ALA A 91 -11.42 19.40 0.00
C ALA A 91 -11.78 17.90 0.07
N ARG A 92 -12.15 17.39 1.26
CA ARG A 92 -12.45 15.98 1.56
C ARG A 92 -11.30 15.04 1.22
N ILE A 93 -10.06 15.51 1.41
CA ILE A 93 -8.86 14.72 1.13
C ILE A 93 -8.32 14.17 2.45
N TYR A 94 -8.35 12.85 2.60
CA TYR A 94 -7.83 12.17 3.77
C TYR A 94 -6.63 11.30 3.37
N LEU A 95 -5.58 11.36 4.18
CA LEU A 95 -4.36 10.61 3.92
C LEU A 95 -4.61 9.09 4.03
N PRO A 96 -3.88 8.28 3.24
CA PRO A 96 -3.80 6.84 3.45
C PRO A 96 -3.53 6.50 4.92
N ARG A 97 -4.30 5.55 5.47
CA ARG A 97 -4.04 5.05 6.83
C ARG A 97 -2.92 4.02 6.76
N ALA A 98 -1.89 4.20 7.58
CA ALA A 98 -0.83 3.19 7.68
C ALA A 98 -1.42 1.84 8.09
N GLY A 99 -0.90 0.76 7.48
CA GLY A 99 -1.35 -0.62 7.74
C GLY A 99 -2.73 -0.97 7.19
N ASP A 100 -3.42 -0.05 6.52
CA ASP A 100 -4.65 -0.33 5.80
C ASP A 100 -4.34 -0.73 4.35
N LEU A 101 -5.23 -1.54 3.77
CA LEU A 101 -5.21 -1.88 2.35
C LEU A 101 -6.68 -1.97 1.87
N PRO A 102 -7.17 -0.97 1.12
CA PRO A 102 -8.55 -0.96 0.67
C PRO A 102 -8.92 -2.23 -0.08
N ALA A 103 -10.10 -2.79 0.22
CA ALA A 103 -10.56 -4.04 -0.35
C ALA A 103 -10.55 -4.04 -1.89
N THR A 104 -10.92 -2.92 -2.52
CA THR A 104 -10.88 -2.75 -3.99
C THR A 104 -9.46 -2.89 -4.56
N VAL A 105 -8.46 -2.37 -3.85
CA VAL A 105 -7.04 -2.49 -4.22
C VAL A 105 -6.58 -3.93 -4.00
N ALA A 106 -6.91 -4.52 -2.85
CA ALA A 106 -6.57 -5.92 -2.54
C ALA A 106 -7.13 -6.88 -3.59
N THR A 107 -8.42 -6.73 -3.96
CA THR A 107 -9.07 -7.54 -5.00
C THR A 107 -8.41 -7.37 -6.36
N ALA A 108 -8.09 -6.14 -6.78
CA ALA A 108 -7.44 -5.90 -8.06
C ALA A 108 -6.03 -6.51 -8.12
N VAL A 109 -5.24 -6.37 -7.05
CA VAL A 109 -3.91 -6.96 -6.94
C VAL A 109 -3.99 -8.49 -6.93
N ALA A 110 -4.91 -9.07 -6.15
CA ALA A 110 -5.11 -10.52 -6.08
C ALA A 110 -5.53 -11.10 -7.44
N ALA A 111 -6.41 -10.43 -8.18
CA ALA A 111 -6.84 -10.86 -9.51
C ALA A 111 -5.67 -10.92 -10.52
N VAL A 112 -4.74 -9.95 -10.45
CA VAL A 112 -3.54 -9.96 -11.31
C VAL A 112 -2.55 -11.03 -10.86
N LEU A 113 -2.21 -11.07 -9.57
CA LEU A 113 -1.21 -12.00 -9.05
C LEU A 113 -1.67 -13.47 -9.12
N GLY A 114 -2.97 -13.73 -8.97
CA GLY A 114 -3.58 -15.05 -9.07
C GLY A 114 -3.31 -15.74 -10.42
N GLN A 115 -3.14 -14.97 -11.49
CA GLN A 115 -2.80 -15.51 -12.82
C GLN A 115 -1.35 -15.97 -12.95
N HIS A 116 -0.50 -15.65 -11.97
CA HIS A 116 0.94 -15.88 -11.99
C HIS A 116 1.43 -16.75 -10.82
N THR A 117 0.53 -17.45 -10.14
CA THR A 117 0.85 -18.39 -9.05
C THR A 117 0.16 -19.73 -9.27
N SER A 118 0.76 -20.80 -8.77
CA SER A 118 0.14 -22.13 -8.71
C SER A 118 -0.82 -22.30 -7.53
N THR A 119 -0.85 -21.35 -6.59
CA THR A 119 -1.68 -21.37 -5.38
C THR A 119 -2.48 -20.07 -5.25
N PRO A 120 -3.41 -19.77 -6.17
CA PRO A 120 -4.14 -18.50 -6.19
C PRO A 120 -5.07 -18.30 -4.99
N ASP A 121 -5.50 -19.38 -4.34
CA ASP A 121 -6.38 -19.35 -3.17
C ASP A 121 -5.62 -19.17 -1.84
N ASP A 122 -4.29 -19.28 -1.85
CA ASP A 122 -3.43 -19.12 -0.67
C ASP A 122 -2.81 -17.71 -0.63
N CYS A 123 -3.54 -16.75 -0.07
CA CYS A 123 -3.08 -15.36 0.07
C CYS A 123 -2.70 -15.03 1.51
N TYR A 124 -1.48 -14.51 1.70
CA TYR A 124 -0.94 -14.13 3.00
C TYR A 124 -0.80 -12.61 3.13
N PHE A 125 -1.24 -12.06 4.25
CA PHE A 125 -1.01 -10.67 4.63
C PHE A 125 -0.02 -10.63 5.79
N ALA A 126 1.19 -10.14 5.52
CA ALA A 126 2.22 -10.02 6.54
C ALA A 126 2.03 -8.74 7.36
N ILE A 127 2.13 -8.86 8.68
CA ILE A 127 2.20 -7.72 9.60
C ILE A 127 3.64 -7.56 10.09
N TRP A 128 4.08 -6.32 10.23
CA TRP A 128 5.38 -6.04 10.82
C TRP A 128 5.33 -6.22 12.34
N ASN A 129 6.34 -6.89 12.91
CA ASN A 129 6.51 -7.02 14.37
C ASN A 129 6.78 -5.63 14.97
N GLY A 130 5.92 -5.17 15.88
CA GLY A 130 5.85 -3.78 16.35
C GLY A 130 4.66 -2.98 15.79
N TRP A 131 3.88 -3.53 14.85
CA TRP A 131 2.60 -2.96 14.44
C TRP A 131 1.50 -3.27 15.46
N ALA A 132 0.71 -2.27 15.85
CA ALA A 132 -0.42 -2.41 16.80
C ALA A 132 -0.07 -3.05 18.16
N ALA A 133 1.18 -2.93 18.62
CA ALA A 133 1.71 -3.51 19.87
C ALA A 133 1.73 -5.06 19.93
N LEU A 134 1.83 -5.72 18.76
CA LEU A 134 2.11 -7.15 18.63
C LEU A 134 3.61 -7.43 18.50
#